data_AF-A0A973G241-F1
#
_entry.id   AF-A0A973G241-F1
#
_cell.length_a   1.000
_cell.length_b   1.000
_cell.length_c   1.000
_cell.angle_alpha   90.00
_cell.angle_beta   90.00
_cell.angle_gamma   90.00
#
_symmetry.space_group_name_H-M   'P 1'
#
loop_
_entity.id
_entity.type
_entity.pdbx_description
1 polymer ?
#
loop_
_entity_poly.entity_id
_entity_poly.type
_entity_poly.pdbx_seq_one_letter_code
_entity_poly.pdbx_strand_id
1 'polypeptide(L)'
;MDTQNISLLEGREKQVYEKKSGQKGADIACDTTSLSGSVSQRACVFCGSRVVLYPVADAIHIVHGPIGCAAYTWDIRGAVSSGPELHRLSFSSDLREMDVIYGGEKKLYRSLIELIDQYKPNAAFVYSTCIIGLIGDDIEAVCRKVEKEKGIPVMPVHSEGFKGTKKDGYKAACTALMKLIGTGPVEGISKYSINILGEFNLAGEAWIIREYYEKMGIQVVATMTGDGRIDAIRRSHGASLNVVQCSGSMTFLAKEMEEKYGIPFIRVSYFGFEDMSKSLYDVAQYFGEKPEIMEKAKVIVHDEIRHYYPDMQKFKKALTGKKAAIYVGGAFKTFSLIKALRTIGMSVVLAGSQTGNKD
;
A
#
# COMPACT_ATOMS: atom_id res chain seq x y z
N MET A 1 14.49 27.37 -29.79
CA MET A 1 13.35 26.43 -29.75
C MET A 1 12.19 27.19 -29.18
N ASP A 2 11.24 27.59 -30.02
CA ASP A 2 10.00 28.17 -29.56
C ASP A 2 9.35 27.20 -28.57
N THR A 3 9.18 27.66 -27.33
CA THR A 3 8.33 27.01 -26.35
C THR A 3 6.90 27.17 -26.86
N GLN A 4 6.44 26.28 -27.73
CA GLN A 4 5.02 26.17 -28.03
C GLN A 4 4.31 26.03 -26.68
N ASN A 5 3.48 27.02 -26.35
CA ASN A 5 2.59 26.94 -25.19
C ASN A 5 1.74 25.68 -25.39
N ILE A 6 2.04 24.63 -24.63
CA ILE A 6 1.22 23.42 -24.61
C ILE A 6 -0.13 23.85 -24.05
N SER A 7 -1.14 23.93 -24.91
CA SER A 7 -2.50 24.22 -24.47
C SER A 7 -2.96 23.13 -23.52
N LEU A 8 -3.53 23.55 -22.38
CA LEU A 8 -4.16 22.59 -21.47
C LEU A 8 -5.42 22.05 -22.15
N LEU A 9 -5.68 20.76 -21.95
CA LEU A 9 -6.93 20.14 -22.40
C LEU A 9 -8.12 20.81 -21.70
N GLU A 10 -9.21 20.99 -22.44
CA GLU A 10 -10.47 21.49 -21.88
C GLU A 10 -10.93 20.61 -20.71
N GLY A 11 -11.20 21.20 -19.55
CA GLY A 11 -11.58 20.50 -18.32
C GLY A 11 -10.40 20.10 -17.41
N ARG A 12 -9.15 20.37 -17.81
CA ARG A 12 -7.94 20.09 -17.01
C ARG A 12 -7.32 21.36 -16.41
N GLU A 13 -7.81 22.54 -16.74
CA GLU A 13 -7.21 23.83 -16.40
C GLU A 13 -7.14 24.04 -14.88
N LYS A 14 -8.19 23.62 -14.16
CA LYS A 14 -8.22 23.69 -12.69
C LYS A 14 -7.33 22.64 -12.00
N GLN A 15 -6.74 21.72 -12.75
CA GLN A 15 -5.87 20.64 -12.23
C GLN A 15 -4.38 20.95 -12.39
N VAL A 16 -4.05 22.06 -13.04
CA VAL A 16 -2.66 22.52 -13.25
C VAL A 16 -2.54 23.90 -12.62
N TYR A 17 -1.52 24.07 -11.79
CA TYR A 17 -1.25 25.34 -11.14
C TYR A 17 0.23 25.69 -11.21
N GLU A 18 0.51 26.91 -11.66
CA GLU A 18 1.84 27.50 -11.65
C GLU A 18 1.97 28.44 -10.44
N LYS A 19 2.87 28.08 -9.51
CA LYS A 19 3.09 28.87 -8.30
C LYS A 19 3.88 30.14 -8.63
N LYS A 20 3.24 31.31 -8.52
CA LYS A 20 3.91 32.63 -8.62
C LYS A 20 4.44 33.08 -7.25
N SER A 21 5.52 33.88 -7.26
CA SER A 21 6.14 34.41 -6.04
C SER A 21 5.11 35.20 -5.21
N GLY A 22 5.09 34.99 -3.88
CA GLY A 22 4.19 35.69 -2.95
C GLY A 22 2.77 35.11 -2.81
N GLN A 23 2.36 34.12 -3.62
CA GLN A 23 1.05 33.50 -3.48
C GLN A 23 1.04 32.36 -2.44
N LYS A 24 0.06 32.40 -1.52
CA LYS A 24 -0.21 31.32 -0.55
C LYS A 24 -1.25 30.36 -1.12
N GLY A 25 -0.82 29.12 -1.38
CA GLY A 25 -1.71 28.02 -1.74
C GLY A 25 -2.32 28.14 -3.15
N ALA A 26 -2.90 27.04 -3.60
CA ALA A 26 -3.62 26.95 -4.86
C ALA A 26 -4.84 26.07 -4.67
N ASP A 27 -6.00 26.52 -5.16
CA ASP A 27 -7.20 25.68 -5.22
C ASP A 27 -7.11 24.79 -6.46
N ILE A 28 -6.46 23.63 -6.31
CA ILE A 28 -6.32 22.64 -7.37
C ILE A 28 -7.51 21.68 -7.28
N ALA A 29 -8.20 21.48 -8.40
CA ALA A 29 -9.26 20.49 -8.51
C ALA A 29 -8.68 19.06 -8.45
N CYS A 30 -8.89 18.41 -7.31
CA CYS A 30 -8.47 17.04 -7.02
C CYS A 30 -9.66 16.07 -7.08
N ASP A 31 -9.39 14.76 -7.04
CA ASP A 31 -10.40 13.69 -6.92
C ASP A 31 -11.55 13.70 -7.96
N THR A 32 -11.31 14.28 -9.14
CA THR A 32 -12.23 14.19 -10.28
C THR A 32 -11.99 12.94 -11.12
N THR A 33 -12.96 12.55 -11.95
CA THR A 33 -12.77 11.51 -12.97
C THR A 33 -11.71 11.94 -14.00
N SER A 34 -11.01 10.97 -14.58
CA SER A 34 -10.06 11.27 -15.65
C SER A 34 -10.81 11.71 -16.91
N LEU A 35 -10.34 12.78 -17.54
CA LEU A 35 -10.88 13.23 -18.82
C LEU A 35 -10.63 12.18 -19.91
N SER A 36 -11.68 11.81 -20.66
CA SER A 36 -11.57 10.88 -21.78
C SER A 36 -10.57 11.37 -22.83
N GLY A 37 -9.73 10.48 -23.36
CA GLY A 37 -8.70 10.83 -24.35
C GLY A 37 -7.46 11.53 -23.78
N SER A 38 -7.40 11.85 -22.47
CA SER A 38 -6.25 12.55 -21.86
C SER A 38 -5.00 11.70 -21.61
N VAL A 39 -4.99 10.43 -22.04
CA VAL A 39 -3.91 9.45 -21.78
C VAL A 39 -3.51 9.44 -20.29
N SER A 40 -4.52 9.27 -19.44
CA SER A 40 -4.34 9.31 -17.98
C SER A 40 -3.41 8.19 -17.49
N GLN A 41 -2.49 8.52 -16.58
CA GLN A 41 -1.65 7.53 -15.89
C GLN A 41 -2.34 6.88 -14.68
N ARG A 42 -3.63 7.15 -14.45
CA ARG A 42 -4.38 6.55 -13.35
C ARG A 42 -4.67 5.08 -13.63
N ALA A 43 -4.78 4.32 -12.54
CA ALA A 43 -5.18 2.92 -12.57
C ALA A 43 -6.57 2.70 -11.98
N CYS A 44 -7.14 1.53 -12.25
CA CYS A 44 -8.48 1.14 -11.81
C CYS A 44 -8.53 0.63 -10.36
N VAL A 45 -9.74 0.35 -9.88
CA VAL A 45 -10.03 -0.22 -8.55
C VAL A 45 -9.29 -1.55 -8.34
N PHE A 46 -9.33 -2.47 -9.31
CA PHE A 46 -8.61 -3.74 -9.27
C PHE A 46 -7.13 -3.54 -8.99
N CYS A 47 -6.48 -2.67 -9.77
CA CYS A 47 -5.07 -2.36 -9.60
C CYS A 47 -4.80 -1.87 -8.18
N GLY A 48 -5.61 -0.94 -7.65
CA GLY A 48 -5.48 -0.44 -6.28
C GLY A 48 -5.55 -1.55 -5.22
N SER A 49 -6.53 -2.45 -5.32
CA SER A 49 -6.67 -3.55 -4.35
C SER A 49 -5.53 -4.56 -4.44
N ARG A 50 -5.14 -4.95 -5.66
CA ARG A 50 -4.05 -5.89 -5.92
C ARG A 50 -2.74 -5.34 -5.38
N VAL A 51 -2.46 -4.06 -5.63
CA VAL A 51 -1.27 -3.36 -5.15
C VAL A 51 -1.12 -3.46 -3.62
N VAL A 52 -2.22 -3.33 -2.86
CA VAL A 52 -2.20 -3.39 -1.39
C VAL A 52 -2.11 -4.83 -0.89
N LEU A 53 -2.89 -5.76 -1.44
CA LEU A 53 -2.94 -7.12 -0.91
C LEU A 53 -1.80 -8.00 -1.40
N TYR A 54 -1.27 -7.74 -2.60
CA TYR A 54 -0.24 -8.56 -3.25
C TYR A 54 0.94 -8.91 -2.34
N PRO A 55 1.50 -8.03 -1.50
CA PRO A 55 2.65 -8.42 -0.68
C PRO A 55 2.38 -9.41 0.48
N VAL A 56 1.14 -9.86 0.70
CA VAL A 56 0.81 -10.90 1.70
C VAL A 56 1.31 -12.26 1.20
N ALA A 57 2.46 -12.69 1.70
CA ALA A 57 3.30 -13.65 0.98
C ALA A 57 2.82 -15.11 1.03
N ASP A 58 2.03 -15.45 2.04
CA ASP A 58 1.53 -16.80 2.34
C ASP A 58 0.05 -17.02 1.96
N ALA A 59 -0.50 -16.15 1.11
CA ALA A 59 -1.86 -16.24 0.60
C ALA A 59 -1.91 -16.48 -0.92
N ILE A 60 -2.97 -17.15 -1.37
CA ILE A 60 -3.28 -17.21 -2.81
C ILE A 60 -3.95 -15.91 -3.22
N HIS A 61 -3.54 -15.39 -4.37
CA HIS A 61 -4.10 -14.17 -4.95
C HIS A 61 -4.67 -14.47 -6.33
N ILE A 62 -5.94 -14.91 -6.39
CA ILE A 62 -6.60 -15.30 -7.65
C ILE A 62 -7.38 -14.14 -8.27
N VAL A 63 -7.06 -13.81 -9.52
CA VAL A 63 -7.77 -12.81 -10.32
C VAL A 63 -8.95 -13.50 -11.02
N HIS A 64 -10.17 -13.16 -10.61
CA HIS A 64 -11.37 -13.71 -11.23
C HIS A 64 -11.79 -12.83 -12.42
N GLY A 65 -11.50 -13.30 -13.62
CA GLY A 65 -11.72 -12.56 -14.86
C GLY A 65 -11.00 -13.16 -16.06
N PRO A 66 -11.06 -12.47 -17.21
CA PRO A 66 -10.22 -12.75 -18.35
C PRO A 66 -8.74 -12.54 -17.99
N ILE A 67 -7.83 -13.18 -18.75
CA ILE A 67 -6.40 -13.26 -18.41
C ILE A 67 -5.67 -11.91 -18.27
N GLY A 68 -6.13 -10.85 -18.95
CA GLY A 68 -5.39 -9.59 -19.06
C GLY A 68 -5.00 -8.98 -17.72
N CYS A 69 -5.94 -8.87 -16.76
CA CYS A 69 -5.65 -8.30 -15.45
C CYS A 69 -4.56 -9.07 -14.70
N ALA A 70 -4.55 -10.40 -14.79
CA ALA A 70 -3.54 -11.24 -14.17
C ALA A 70 -2.18 -11.13 -14.88
N ALA A 71 -2.17 -11.15 -16.21
CA ALA A 71 -0.95 -11.06 -17.00
C ALA A 71 -0.21 -9.72 -16.80
N TYR A 72 -0.93 -8.59 -16.89
CA TYR A 72 -0.32 -7.26 -16.76
C TYR A 72 0.09 -6.90 -15.33
N THR A 73 -0.45 -7.59 -14.33
CA THR A 73 -0.10 -7.33 -12.92
C THR A 73 0.79 -8.41 -12.31
N TRP A 74 1.29 -9.35 -13.11
CA TRP A 74 2.21 -10.38 -12.66
C TRP A 74 3.52 -9.74 -12.20
N ASP A 75 3.80 -9.84 -10.91
CA ASP A 75 4.98 -9.27 -10.25
C ASP A 75 5.22 -7.77 -10.50
N ILE A 76 4.15 -7.01 -10.74
CA ILE A 76 4.22 -5.58 -11.10
C ILE A 76 4.86 -4.68 -10.03
N ARG A 77 4.99 -5.17 -8.79
CA ARG A 77 5.49 -4.40 -7.64
C ARG A 77 6.94 -4.75 -7.28
N GLY A 78 7.39 -5.97 -7.55
CA GLY A 78 8.68 -6.48 -7.06
C GLY A 78 8.76 -6.60 -5.53
N ALA A 79 7.64 -6.80 -4.83
CA ALA A 79 7.64 -6.95 -3.37
C ALA A 79 8.39 -8.23 -2.96
N VAL A 80 9.44 -8.08 -2.15
CA VAL A 80 10.28 -9.19 -1.70
C VAL A 80 9.75 -9.83 -0.41
N SER A 81 9.97 -11.13 -0.26
CA SER A 81 9.59 -11.89 0.94
C SER A 81 10.79 -12.67 1.50
N SER A 82 10.82 -12.81 2.83
CA SER A 82 11.83 -13.60 3.55
C SER A 82 11.49 -15.09 3.63
N GLY A 83 10.33 -15.50 3.11
CA GLY A 83 9.84 -16.87 3.20
C GLY A 83 8.98 -17.24 1.99
N PRO A 84 7.69 -17.58 2.17
CA PRO A 84 6.82 -17.96 1.05
C PRO A 84 6.80 -16.89 -0.04
N GLU A 85 6.79 -17.31 -1.30
CA GLU A 85 6.66 -16.42 -2.45
C GLU A 85 5.36 -16.65 -3.22
N LEU A 86 4.33 -17.18 -2.54
CA LEU A 86 3.07 -17.55 -3.18
C LEU A 86 2.39 -16.34 -3.83
N HIS A 87 2.57 -15.17 -3.24
CA HIS A 87 2.06 -13.93 -3.81
C HIS A 87 2.65 -13.58 -5.18
N ARG A 88 3.87 -14.05 -5.49
CA ARG A 88 4.54 -13.80 -6.77
C ARG A 88 3.91 -14.57 -7.93
N LEU A 89 3.06 -15.54 -7.62
CA LEU A 89 2.28 -16.26 -8.62
C LEU A 89 1.04 -15.44 -9.01
N SER A 90 0.77 -15.34 -10.32
CA SER A 90 -0.40 -14.63 -10.84
C SER A 90 -1.48 -15.62 -11.25
N PHE A 91 -2.23 -16.10 -10.27
CA PHE A 91 -3.35 -17.02 -10.52
C PHE A 91 -4.54 -16.30 -11.14
N SER A 92 -5.23 -16.97 -12.06
CA SER A 92 -6.41 -16.45 -12.75
C SER A 92 -7.41 -17.55 -13.01
N SER A 93 -8.70 -17.20 -13.02
CA SER A 93 -9.74 -18.10 -13.55
C SER A 93 -9.78 -18.12 -15.08
N ASP A 94 -9.08 -17.22 -15.76
CA ASP A 94 -9.00 -17.08 -17.23
C ASP A 94 -10.36 -17.25 -17.91
N LEU A 95 -11.31 -16.38 -17.58
CA LEU A 95 -12.68 -16.49 -18.09
C LEU A 95 -12.70 -16.38 -19.61
N ARG A 96 -13.39 -17.32 -20.25
CA ARG A 96 -13.64 -17.37 -21.69
C ARG A 96 -15.08 -16.98 -21.98
N GLU A 97 -15.42 -16.86 -23.26
CA GLU A 97 -16.74 -16.42 -23.72
C GLU A 97 -17.90 -17.19 -23.06
N MET A 98 -17.79 -18.52 -22.97
CA MET A 98 -18.81 -19.35 -22.33
C MET A 98 -18.95 -19.07 -20.82
N ASP A 99 -17.86 -18.70 -20.14
CA ASP A 99 -17.92 -18.31 -18.73
C ASP A 99 -18.60 -16.93 -18.56
N VAL A 100 -18.51 -16.05 -19.57
CA VAL A 100 -19.23 -14.77 -19.57
C VAL A 100 -20.72 -14.97 -19.82
N ILE A 101 -21.09 -15.90 -20.70
CA ILE A 101 -22.50 -16.20 -21.03
C ILE A 101 -23.21 -16.93 -19.89
N TYR A 102 -22.54 -17.90 -19.26
CA TYR A 102 -23.17 -18.81 -18.28
C TYR A 102 -22.74 -18.56 -16.82
N GLY A 103 -21.87 -17.58 -16.56
CA GLY A 103 -21.33 -17.28 -15.24
C GLY A 103 -20.01 -18.02 -14.95
N GLY A 104 -19.14 -17.36 -14.19
CA GLY A 104 -17.79 -17.82 -13.85
C GLY A 104 -17.68 -18.58 -12.53
N GLU A 105 -18.74 -18.61 -11.72
CA GLU A 105 -18.74 -19.15 -10.34
C GLU A 105 -18.24 -20.59 -10.25
N LYS A 106 -18.72 -21.49 -11.13
CA LYS A 106 -18.30 -22.90 -11.14
C LYS A 106 -16.81 -23.05 -11.47
N LYS A 107 -16.27 -22.16 -12.29
CA LYS A 107 -14.85 -22.15 -12.65
C LYS A 107 -14.03 -21.59 -11.49
N LEU A 108 -14.46 -20.48 -10.88
CA LEU A 108 -13.85 -19.93 -9.66
C LEU A 108 -13.76 -20.97 -8.55
N TYR A 109 -14.86 -21.66 -8.25
CA TYR A 109 -14.88 -22.74 -7.26
C TYR A 109 -13.81 -23.79 -7.55
N ARG A 110 -13.80 -24.36 -8.76
CA ARG A 110 -12.81 -25.39 -9.15
C ARG A 110 -11.37 -24.88 -9.03
N SER A 111 -11.10 -23.68 -9.56
CA SER A 111 -9.77 -23.07 -9.45
C SER A 111 -9.33 -22.88 -8.00
N LEU A 112 -10.22 -22.42 -7.12
CA LEU A 112 -9.91 -22.26 -5.70
C LEU A 112 -9.61 -23.60 -5.03
N ILE A 113 -10.42 -24.63 -5.28
CA ILE A 113 -10.20 -25.98 -4.72
C ILE A 113 -8.83 -26.52 -5.15
N GLU A 114 -8.54 -26.51 -6.45
CA GLU A 114 -7.27 -26.99 -7.02
C GLU A 114 -6.06 -26.23 -6.45
N LEU A 115 -6.14 -24.90 -6.43
CA LEU A 115 -5.06 -24.05 -5.96
C LEU A 115 -4.81 -24.21 -4.46
N ILE A 116 -5.87 -24.29 -3.65
CA ILE A 116 -5.73 -24.49 -2.20
C ILE A 116 -5.14 -25.87 -1.90
N ASP A 117 -5.58 -26.92 -2.59
CA ASP A 117 -5.04 -28.28 -2.39
C ASP A 117 -3.58 -28.40 -2.80
N GLN A 118 -3.20 -27.75 -3.91
CA GLN A 118 -1.85 -27.78 -4.43
C GLN A 118 -0.87 -26.95 -3.59
N TYR A 119 -1.23 -25.70 -3.27
CA TYR A 119 -0.30 -24.73 -2.68
C TYR A 119 -0.42 -24.62 -1.15
N LYS A 120 -1.49 -25.16 -0.55
CA LYS A 120 -1.76 -25.16 0.90
C LYS A 120 -1.51 -23.79 1.56
N PRO A 121 -2.16 -22.71 1.08
CA PRO A 121 -1.97 -21.38 1.62
C PRO A 121 -2.62 -21.19 2.98
N ASN A 122 -2.27 -20.10 3.66
CA ASN A 122 -2.94 -19.70 4.90
C ASN A 122 -4.23 -18.92 4.66
N ALA A 123 -4.44 -18.37 3.47
CA ALA A 123 -5.69 -17.73 3.03
C ALA A 123 -5.75 -17.58 1.50
N ALA A 124 -6.90 -17.20 0.95
CA ALA A 124 -7.04 -16.86 -0.48
C ALA A 124 -7.83 -15.56 -0.72
N PHE A 125 -7.23 -14.59 -1.41
CA PHE A 125 -7.90 -13.37 -1.87
C PHE A 125 -8.41 -13.53 -3.30
N VAL A 126 -9.71 -13.29 -3.50
CA VAL A 126 -10.40 -13.41 -4.79
C VAL A 126 -10.71 -12.03 -5.34
N TYR A 127 -10.03 -11.60 -6.39
CA TYR A 127 -10.21 -10.27 -6.97
C TYR A 127 -11.24 -10.28 -8.08
N SER A 128 -12.32 -9.51 -7.94
CA SER A 128 -13.26 -9.29 -9.04
C SER A 128 -12.70 -8.31 -10.05
N THR A 129 -12.71 -8.71 -11.32
CA THR A 129 -12.44 -7.82 -12.46
C THR A 129 -13.74 -7.24 -13.03
N CYS A 130 -13.65 -6.39 -14.06
CA CYS A 130 -14.82 -5.67 -14.60
C CYS A 130 -15.98 -6.60 -15.00
N ILE A 131 -15.71 -7.74 -15.64
CA ILE A 131 -16.80 -8.58 -16.17
C ILE A 131 -17.62 -9.25 -15.06
N ILE A 132 -17.00 -9.55 -13.91
CA ILE A 132 -17.65 -10.23 -12.79
C ILE A 132 -18.83 -9.41 -12.26
N GLY A 133 -18.62 -8.11 -12.07
CA GLY A 133 -19.67 -7.21 -11.62
C GLY A 133 -20.76 -6.93 -12.67
N LEU A 134 -20.51 -7.24 -13.95
CA LEU A 134 -21.49 -7.06 -15.03
C LEU A 134 -22.38 -8.31 -15.21
N ILE A 135 -21.80 -9.50 -15.10
CA ILE A 135 -22.54 -10.75 -15.26
C ILE A 135 -23.27 -11.17 -13.98
N GLY A 136 -22.91 -10.57 -12.84
CA GLY A 136 -23.62 -10.76 -11.57
C GLY A 136 -23.24 -12.02 -10.81
N ASP A 137 -22.01 -12.53 -11.00
CA ASP A 137 -21.49 -13.68 -10.26
C ASP A 137 -21.45 -13.39 -8.74
N ASP A 138 -22.02 -14.29 -7.93
CA ASP A 138 -21.97 -14.25 -6.47
C ASP A 138 -20.67 -14.87 -5.95
N ILE A 139 -19.59 -14.10 -6.10
CA ILE A 139 -18.27 -14.47 -5.58
C ILE A 139 -18.29 -14.71 -4.06
N GLU A 140 -19.19 -14.06 -3.32
CA GLU A 140 -19.22 -14.18 -1.86
C GLU A 140 -19.75 -15.55 -1.45
N ALA A 141 -20.80 -16.03 -2.12
CA ALA A 141 -21.29 -17.39 -1.92
C ALA A 141 -20.22 -18.43 -2.23
N VAL A 142 -19.48 -18.27 -3.33
CA VAL A 142 -18.37 -19.15 -3.67
C VAL A 142 -17.28 -19.12 -2.61
N CYS A 143 -16.85 -17.92 -2.18
CA CYS A 143 -15.82 -17.78 -1.14
C CYS A 143 -16.25 -18.43 0.18
N ARG A 144 -17.47 -18.17 0.67
CA ARG A 144 -18.01 -18.79 1.91
C ARG A 144 -18.05 -20.32 1.80
N LYS A 145 -18.44 -20.84 0.64
CA LYS A 145 -18.48 -22.29 0.40
C LYS A 145 -17.09 -22.89 0.48
N VAL A 146 -16.11 -22.32 -0.22
CA VAL A 146 -14.74 -22.83 -0.23
C VAL A 146 -14.08 -22.68 1.14
N GLU A 147 -14.30 -21.57 1.84
CA GLU A 147 -13.81 -21.36 3.21
C GLU A 147 -14.29 -22.47 4.15
N LYS A 148 -15.58 -22.82 4.10
CA LYS A 148 -16.14 -23.93 4.89
C LYS A 148 -15.55 -25.28 4.52
N GLU A 149 -15.34 -25.54 3.23
CA GLU A 149 -14.83 -26.83 2.74
C GLU A 149 -13.33 -27.02 2.99
N LYS A 150 -12.53 -25.95 2.90
CA LYS A 150 -11.07 -25.98 3.03
C LYS A 150 -10.54 -25.58 4.40
N GLY A 151 -11.36 -24.95 5.23
CA GLY A 151 -10.98 -24.55 6.59
C GLY A 151 -9.95 -23.42 6.64
N ILE A 152 -9.78 -22.66 5.55
CA ILE A 152 -8.94 -21.46 5.50
C ILE A 152 -9.78 -20.25 5.09
N PRO A 153 -9.42 -19.02 5.52
CA PRO A 153 -10.11 -17.82 5.07
C PRO A 153 -10.04 -17.64 3.55
N VAL A 154 -11.19 -17.38 2.93
CA VAL A 154 -11.31 -17.05 1.49
C VAL A 154 -12.08 -15.73 1.36
N MET A 155 -11.39 -14.66 0.96
CA MET A 155 -11.95 -13.31 1.01
C MET A 155 -12.29 -12.82 -0.40
N PRO A 156 -13.57 -12.49 -0.66
CA PRO A 156 -13.93 -11.75 -1.86
C PRO A 156 -13.40 -10.31 -1.75
N VAL A 157 -12.76 -9.85 -2.81
CA VAL A 157 -12.26 -8.48 -2.98
C VAL A 157 -13.02 -7.84 -4.12
N HIS A 158 -14.03 -7.05 -3.76
CA HIS A 158 -14.91 -6.32 -4.69
C HIS A 158 -14.15 -5.17 -5.36
N SER A 159 -13.40 -5.51 -6.41
CA SER A 159 -12.42 -4.62 -7.03
C SER A 159 -12.66 -4.34 -8.51
N GLU A 160 -13.90 -4.45 -8.98
CA GLU A 160 -14.25 -4.27 -10.37
C GLU A 160 -13.79 -2.90 -10.88
N GLY A 161 -13.05 -2.90 -11.98
CA GLY A 161 -12.25 -1.74 -12.38
C GLY A 161 -13.04 -0.46 -12.65
N PHE A 162 -14.33 -0.57 -12.96
CA PHE A 162 -15.22 0.54 -13.28
C PHE A 162 -15.86 1.20 -12.04
N LYS A 163 -15.77 0.61 -10.84
CA LYS A 163 -16.49 1.08 -9.64
C LYS A 163 -16.00 2.42 -9.06
N GLY A 164 -14.91 2.97 -9.59
CA GLY A 164 -14.33 4.20 -9.09
C GLY A 164 -12.86 4.32 -9.45
N THR A 165 -12.05 4.72 -8.48
CA THR A 165 -10.64 5.02 -8.67
C THR A 165 -9.73 4.01 -7.97
N LYS A 166 -8.42 4.13 -8.20
CA LYS A 166 -7.41 3.36 -7.46
C LYS A 166 -7.57 3.46 -5.93
N LYS A 167 -8.04 4.58 -5.40
CA LYS A 167 -8.28 4.77 -3.96
C LYS A 167 -9.35 3.82 -3.43
N ASP A 168 -10.40 3.59 -4.21
CA ASP A 168 -11.49 2.69 -3.84
C ASP A 168 -11.01 1.24 -3.85
N GLY A 169 -10.01 0.93 -4.68
CA GLY A 169 -9.26 -0.32 -4.62
C GLY A 169 -8.52 -0.51 -3.29
N TYR A 170 -7.89 0.53 -2.77
CA TYR A 170 -7.24 0.48 -1.45
C TYR A 170 -8.25 0.19 -0.35
N LYS A 171 -9.44 0.82 -0.40
CA LYS A 171 -10.53 0.55 0.55
C LYS A 171 -11.00 -0.90 0.47
N ALA A 172 -11.24 -1.43 -0.73
CA ALA A 172 -11.63 -2.83 -0.92
C ALA A 172 -10.59 -3.82 -0.33
N ALA A 173 -9.31 -3.53 -0.52
CA ALA A 173 -8.22 -4.28 0.11
C ALA A 173 -8.24 -4.17 1.65
N CYS A 174 -8.43 -2.97 2.19
CA CYS A 174 -8.53 -2.77 3.63
C CYS A 174 -9.73 -3.52 4.23
N THR A 175 -10.89 -3.50 3.58
CA THR A 175 -12.06 -4.28 4.00
C THR A 175 -11.76 -5.78 4.02
N ALA A 176 -11.02 -6.30 3.04
CA ALA A 176 -10.60 -7.70 3.03
C ALA A 176 -9.62 -8.02 4.17
N LEU A 177 -8.65 -7.15 4.45
CA LEU A 177 -7.74 -7.30 5.60
C LEU A 177 -8.51 -7.27 6.92
N MET A 178 -9.46 -6.36 7.07
CA MET A 178 -10.24 -6.19 8.31
C MET A 178 -11.06 -7.44 8.67
N LYS A 179 -11.43 -8.27 7.70
CA LYS A 179 -12.07 -9.58 7.94
C LYS A 179 -11.13 -10.59 8.62
N LEU A 180 -9.83 -10.48 8.42
CA LEU A 180 -8.82 -11.33 9.06
C LEU A 180 -8.45 -10.82 10.46
N ILE A 181 -8.32 -9.51 10.60
CA ILE A 181 -7.92 -8.87 11.86
C ILE A 181 -8.96 -9.14 12.95
N GLY A 182 -8.52 -9.70 14.08
CA GLY A 182 -9.40 -10.07 15.20
C GLY A 182 -9.69 -11.56 15.30
N THR A 183 -9.18 -12.37 14.36
CA THR A 183 -9.47 -13.82 14.30
C THR A 183 -8.34 -14.70 14.83
N GLY A 184 -7.27 -14.10 15.37
CA GLY A 184 -6.10 -14.80 15.89
C GLY A 184 -5.84 -14.49 17.37
N PRO A 185 -5.11 -15.36 18.09
CA PRO A 185 -4.73 -15.11 19.48
C PRO A 185 -3.76 -13.93 19.61
N VAL A 186 -3.92 -13.15 20.69
CA VAL A 186 -3.11 -11.96 21.02
C VAL A 186 -2.21 -12.18 22.24
N GLU A 187 -2.26 -13.36 22.84
CA GLU A 187 -1.41 -13.76 23.95
C GLU A 187 0.07 -13.63 23.56
N GLY A 188 0.88 -13.07 24.47
CA GLY A 188 2.31 -12.86 24.25
C GLY A 188 2.66 -11.62 23.43
N ILE A 189 1.68 -10.83 22.97
CA ILE A 189 1.98 -9.51 22.40
C ILE A 189 2.37 -8.54 23.53
N SER A 190 3.54 -7.93 23.39
CA SER A 190 4.07 -6.91 24.30
C SER A 190 3.17 -5.67 24.32
N LYS A 191 3.08 -5.00 25.47
CA LYS A 191 2.49 -3.64 25.57
C LYS A 191 3.30 -2.57 24.81
N TYR A 192 4.55 -2.88 24.46
CA TYR A 192 5.39 -2.05 23.60
C TYR A 192 5.41 -2.69 22.20
N SER A 193 4.32 -2.53 21.47
CA SER A 193 4.13 -3.19 20.18
C SER A 193 3.44 -2.29 19.17
N ILE A 194 3.77 -2.53 17.89
CA ILE A 194 3.22 -1.77 16.77
C ILE A 194 2.81 -2.67 15.62
N ASN A 195 1.90 -2.17 14.79
CA ASN A 195 1.76 -2.61 13.40
C ASN A 195 2.30 -1.54 12.45
N ILE A 196 2.99 -1.96 11.39
CA ILE A 196 3.44 -1.07 10.31
C ILE A 196 2.44 -1.17 9.17
N LEU A 197 1.68 -0.11 8.91
CA LEU A 197 0.63 -0.07 7.89
C LEU A 197 1.08 0.73 6.67
N GLY A 198 0.91 0.16 5.48
CA GLY A 198 1.20 0.81 4.20
C GLY A 198 2.67 0.77 3.81
N GLU A 199 3.41 -0.20 4.34
CA GLU A 199 4.75 -0.56 3.91
C GLU A 199 4.65 -1.85 3.09
N PHE A 200 5.19 -1.86 1.87
CA PHE A 200 4.97 -2.92 0.86
C PHE A 200 6.21 -3.76 0.57
N ASN A 201 7.35 -3.44 1.21
CA ASN A 201 8.61 -4.18 1.09
C ASN A 201 9.10 -4.35 -0.35
N LEU A 202 9.10 -3.26 -1.13
CA LEU A 202 9.46 -3.33 -2.55
C LEU A 202 10.95 -3.60 -2.78
N ALA A 203 11.81 -3.14 -1.87
CA ALA A 203 13.26 -3.33 -1.96
C ALA A 203 13.86 -3.81 -0.62
N GLY A 204 13.08 -4.50 0.21
CA GLY A 204 13.52 -4.89 1.56
C GLY A 204 13.37 -3.79 2.62
N GLU A 205 12.73 -2.67 2.28
CA GLU A 205 12.55 -1.50 3.15
C GLU A 205 11.87 -1.86 4.47
N ALA A 206 10.89 -2.77 4.45
CA ALA A 206 10.15 -3.18 5.64
C ALA A 206 11.02 -3.90 6.66
N TRP A 207 12.04 -4.64 6.20
CA TRP A 207 12.96 -5.36 7.08
C TRP A 207 13.86 -4.39 7.84
N ILE A 208 14.37 -3.37 7.14
CA ILE A 208 15.17 -2.30 7.75
C ILE A 208 14.34 -1.54 8.80
N ILE A 209 13.12 -1.16 8.44
CA ILE A 209 12.22 -0.45 9.35
C ILE A 209 11.89 -1.30 10.59
N ARG A 210 11.60 -2.59 10.39
CA ARG A 210 11.36 -3.54 11.49
C ARG A 210 12.56 -3.63 12.42
N GLU A 211 13.76 -3.79 11.87
CA GLU A 211 14.99 -3.91 12.65
C GLU A 211 15.21 -2.69 13.55
N TYR A 212 14.93 -1.47 13.07
CA TYR A 212 15.04 -0.28 13.91
C TYR A 212 14.07 -0.29 15.09
N TYR A 213 12.81 -0.63 14.87
CA TYR A 213 11.84 -0.72 15.97
C TYR A 213 12.19 -1.85 16.96
N GLU A 214 12.66 -3.00 16.48
CA GLU A 214 13.11 -4.09 17.33
C GLU A 214 14.34 -3.71 18.15
N LYS A 215 15.32 -3.01 17.56
CA LYS A 215 16.47 -2.43 18.28
C LYS A 215 16.04 -1.41 19.33
N MET A 216 14.96 -0.65 19.10
CA MET A 216 14.36 0.24 20.10
C MET A 216 13.67 -0.53 21.25
N GLY A 217 13.48 -1.85 21.12
CA GLY A 217 12.76 -2.67 22.09
C GLY A 217 11.25 -2.69 21.87
N ILE A 218 10.79 -2.40 20.65
CA ILE A 218 9.39 -2.42 20.25
C ILE A 218 9.14 -3.67 19.40
N GLN A 219 8.11 -4.43 19.75
CA GLN A 219 7.70 -5.59 18.96
C GLN A 219 6.90 -5.15 17.72
N VAL A 220 7.31 -5.60 16.53
CA VAL A 220 6.51 -5.42 15.31
C VAL A 220 5.60 -6.64 15.11
N VAL A 221 4.32 -6.48 15.45
CA VAL A 221 3.31 -7.56 15.40
C VAL A 221 3.00 -7.94 13.95
N ALA A 222 2.68 -6.95 13.11
CA ALA A 222 2.38 -7.15 11.71
C ALA A 222 2.93 -6.01 10.84
N THR A 223 3.41 -6.37 9.66
CA THR A 223 3.66 -5.42 8.56
C THR A 223 2.57 -5.64 7.52
N MET A 224 1.76 -4.61 7.28
CA MET A 224 0.70 -4.62 6.29
C MET A 224 1.12 -3.79 5.08
N THR A 225 1.52 -4.40 3.98
CA THR A 225 1.48 -5.85 3.69
C THR A 225 2.81 -6.42 3.24
N GLY A 226 3.87 -5.61 3.13
CA GLY A 226 5.19 -6.04 2.71
C GLY A 226 5.73 -7.19 3.55
N ASP A 227 6.03 -8.32 2.90
CA ASP A 227 6.39 -9.58 3.57
C ASP A 227 5.40 -10.00 4.67
N GLY A 228 4.11 -9.71 4.46
CA GLY A 228 3.04 -9.98 5.40
C GLY A 228 2.76 -11.49 5.54
N ARG A 229 2.25 -11.88 6.71
CA ARG A 229 1.75 -13.24 6.98
C ARG A 229 0.33 -13.18 7.48
N ILE A 230 -0.51 -14.12 7.05
CA ILE A 230 -1.92 -14.18 7.46
C ILE A 230 -2.04 -14.23 8.98
N ASP A 231 -1.28 -15.07 9.67
CA ASP A 231 -1.38 -15.18 11.12
C ASP A 231 -0.96 -13.89 11.86
N ALA A 232 0.05 -13.18 11.35
CA ALA A 232 0.43 -11.87 11.87
C ALA A 232 -0.70 -10.84 11.69
N ILE A 233 -1.34 -10.83 10.52
CA ILE A 233 -2.50 -9.97 10.24
C ILE A 233 -3.66 -10.31 11.18
N ARG A 234 -3.94 -11.59 11.42
CA ARG A 234 -5.05 -12.01 12.30
C ARG A 234 -4.90 -11.50 13.73
N ARG A 235 -3.67 -11.49 14.27
CA ARG A 235 -3.36 -11.00 15.63
C ARG A 235 -2.98 -9.52 15.72
N SER A 236 -2.98 -8.77 14.62
CA SER A 236 -2.54 -7.36 14.62
C SER A 236 -3.37 -6.46 15.53
N HIS A 237 -4.60 -6.88 15.85
CA HIS A 237 -5.47 -6.19 16.80
C HIS A 237 -4.98 -6.22 18.27
N GLY A 238 -3.94 -6.99 18.59
CA GLY A 238 -3.30 -6.94 19.90
C GLY A 238 -2.20 -5.90 20.02
N ALA A 239 -1.82 -5.21 18.93
CA ALA A 239 -0.78 -4.18 18.97
C ALA A 239 -1.25 -2.90 19.68
N SER A 240 -0.31 -2.16 20.27
CA SER A 240 -0.62 -0.94 21.01
C SER A 240 -0.64 0.34 20.17
N LEU A 241 -0.11 0.32 18.95
CA LEU A 241 -0.09 1.46 18.04
C LEU A 241 -0.01 1.01 16.57
N ASN A 242 -0.73 1.69 15.68
CA ASN A 242 -0.56 1.56 14.24
C ASN A 242 0.32 2.71 13.69
N VAL A 243 1.40 2.40 12.98
CA VAL A 243 2.23 3.41 12.29
C VAL A 243 1.95 3.38 10.79
N VAL A 244 1.43 4.48 10.25
CA VAL A 244 0.89 4.54 8.88
C VAL A 244 1.85 5.26 7.94
N GLN A 245 2.59 4.49 7.13
CA GLN A 245 3.52 4.98 6.11
C GLN A 245 2.76 5.49 4.88
N CYS A 246 2.01 4.61 4.20
CA CYS A 246 1.24 5.00 3.03
C CYS A 246 -0.17 5.48 3.42
N SER A 247 -0.26 6.72 3.89
CA SER A 247 -1.53 7.35 4.32
C SER A 247 -2.63 7.24 3.26
N GLY A 248 -2.30 7.39 1.97
CA GLY A 248 -3.29 7.30 0.89
C GLY A 248 -3.94 5.93 0.71
N SER A 249 -3.33 4.85 1.21
CA SER A 249 -3.86 3.48 1.08
C SER A 249 -4.40 2.92 2.38
N MET A 250 -3.72 3.11 3.51
CA MET A 250 -4.00 2.37 4.75
C MET A 250 -4.63 3.20 5.86
N THR A 251 -4.87 4.50 5.67
CA THR A 251 -5.59 5.32 6.68
C THR A 251 -6.99 4.79 6.94
N PHE A 252 -7.67 4.25 5.92
CA PHE A 252 -8.99 3.64 6.10
C PHE A 252 -8.91 2.46 7.09
N LEU A 253 -7.98 1.53 6.89
CA LEU A 253 -7.78 0.42 7.81
C LEU A 253 -7.40 0.88 9.23
N ALA A 254 -6.51 1.87 9.33
CA ALA A 254 -6.07 2.39 10.63
C ALA A 254 -7.25 2.96 11.43
N LYS A 255 -8.16 3.69 10.78
CA LYS A 255 -9.39 4.21 11.40
C LYS A 255 -10.34 3.10 11.84
N GLU A 256 -10.54 2.09 11.01
CA GLU A 256 -11.38 0.92 11.36
C GLU A 256 -10.79 0.15 12.56
N MET A 257 -9.46 0.03 12.64
CA MET A 257 -8.79 -0.60 13.78
C MET A 257 -8.87 0.25 15.05
N GLU A 258 -8.81 1.58 14.93
CA GLU A 258 -9.02 2.52 16.03
C GLU A 258 -10.46 2.43 16.56
N GLU A 259 -11.46 2.45 15.67
CA GLU A 259 -12.88 2.36 16.04
C GLU A 259 -13.24 1.02 16.66
N LYS A 260 -12.78 -0.09 16.08
CA LYS A 260 -13.18 -1.44 16.52
C LYS A 260 -12.36 -1.98 17.69
N TYR A 261 -11.05 -1.68 17.73
CA TYR A 261 -10.12 -2.27 18.70
C TYR A 261 -9.46 -1.22 19.60
N GLY A 262 -9.71 0.08 19.41
CA GLY A 262 -9.14 1.15 20.24
C GLY A 262 -7.65 1.39 19.98
N ILE A 263 -7.10 0.91 18.86
CA ILE A 263 -5.66 1.03 18.57
C ILE A 263 -5.41 2.35 17.84
N PRO A 264 -4.76 3.34 18.50
CA PRO A 264 -4.52 4.62 17.87
C PRO A 264 -3.54 4.48 16.71
N PHE A 265 -3.48 5.49 15.85
CA PHE A 265 -2.50 5.53 14.78
C PHE A 265 -1.80 6.87 14.63
N ILE A 266 -0.55 6.81 14.19
CA ILE A 266 0.22 7.99 13.80
C ILE A 266 0.69 7.86 12.34
N ARG A 267 0.82 9.00 11.65
CA ARG A 267 1.38 9.04 10.30
C ARG A 267 2.89 9.13 10.38
N VAL A 268 3.58 8.32 9.60
CA VAL A 268 5.05 8.24 9.55
C VAL A 268 5.54 8.39 8.10
N SER A 269 6.81 8.75 7.95
CA SER A 269 7.50 8.83 6.67
C SER A 269 8.90 8.26 6.84
N TYR A 270 9.14 7.07 6.31
CA TYR A 270 10.46 6.41 6.38
C TYR A 270 11.42 6.84 5.25
N PHE A 271 11.22 8.02 4.68
CA PHE A 271 11.96 8.46 3.50
C PHE A 271 12.82 9.70 3.75
N GLY A 272 14.14 9.51 3.75
CA GLY A 272 15.11 10.56 4.03
C GLY A 272 15.42 10.71 5.53
N PHE A 273 16.57 11.30 5.86
CA PHE A 273 17.06 11.35 7.24
C PHE A 273 16.11 12.04 8.22
N GLU A 274 15.58 13.21 7.85
CA GLU A 274 14.72 14.01 8.73
C GLU A 274 13.42 13.29 9.07
N ASP A 275 12.70 12.84 8.04
CA ASP A 275 11.40 12.19 8.17
C ASP A 275 11.53 10.82 8.87
N MET A 276 12.58 10.05 8.55
CA MET A 276 12.86 8.78 9.21
C MET A 276 13.17 8.98 10.70
N SER A 277 14.07 9.92 11.03
CA SER A 277 14.42 10.23 12.42
C SER A 277 13.21 10.69 13.21
N LYS A 278 12.40 11.59 12.62
CA LYS A 278 11.16 12.06 13.23
C LYS A 278 10.20 10.90 13.50
N SER A 279 10.04 9.98 12.55
CA SER A 279 9.15 8.82 12.70
C SER A 279 9.58 7.90 13.84
N LEU A 280 10.89 7.68 14.02
CA LEU A 280 11.41 6.91 15.17
C LEU A 280 11.17 7.64 16.49
N TYR A 281 11.40 8.96 16.54
CA TYR A 281 11.17 9.77 17.74
C TYR A 281 9.69 9.89 18.11
N ASP A 282 8.79 10.05 17.15
CA ASP A 282 7.34 10.13 17.40
C ASP A 282 6.83 8.82 18.03
N VAL A 283 7.29 7.66 17.51
CA VAL A 283 6.96 6.35 18.10
C VAL A 283 7.57 6.20 19.49
N ALA A 284 8.83 6.60 19.68
CA ALA A 284 9.46 6.54 20.99
C ALA A 284 8.76 7.44 22.02
N GLN A 285 8.27 8.60 21.60
CA GLN A 285 7.50 9.53 22.43
C GLN A 285 6.15 8.95 22.83
N TYR A 286 5.49 8.19 21.94
CA TYR A 286 4.24 7.49 22.26
C TYR A 286 4.42 6.51 23.43
N PHE A 287 5.55 5.79 23.48
CA PHE A 287 5.91 4.89 24.58
C PHE A 287 6.78 5.57 25.65
N GLY A 288 6.52 6.86 25.93
CA GLY A 288 7.33 7.70 26.80
C GLY A 288 7.46 7.21 28.25
N GLU A 289 6.59 6.29 28.69
CA GLU A 289 6.69 5.61 29.98
C GLU A 289 7.90 4.67 30.09
N LYS A 290 8.55 4.32 28.96
CA LYS A 290 9.80 3.56 28.93
C LYS A 290 10.92 4.39 28.28
N PRO A 291 11.67 5.19 29.07
CA PRO A 291 12.70 6.11 28.57
C PRO A 291 13.77 5.45 27.69
N GLU A 292 14.09 4.17 27.96
CA GLU A 292 15.05 3.36 27.19
C GLU A 292 14.72 3.32 25.69
N ILE A 293 13.43 3.35 25.31
CA ILE A 293 13.00 3.34 23.90
C ILE A 293 13.49 4.61 23.20
N MET A 294 13.36 5.76 23.86
CA MET A 294 13.83 7.05 23.35
C MET A 294 15.36 7.12 23.30
N GLU A 295 16.05 6.57 24.29
CA GLU A 295 17.52 6.49 24.27
C GLU A 295 18.03 5.65 23.11
N LYS A 296 17.45 4.46 22.89
CA LYS A 296 17.78 3.59 21.76
C LYS A 296 17.46 4.25 20.41
N ALA A 297 16.33 4.96 20.30
CA ALA A 297 16.00 5.72 19.09
C ALA A 297 17.09 6.76 18.76
N LYS A 298 17.58 7.50 19.76
CA LYS A 298 18.66 8.49 19.57
C LYS A 298 19.96 7.83 19.13
N VAL A 299 20.33 6.68 19.71
CA VAL A 299 21.53 5.92 19.32
C VAL A 299 21.42 5.47 17.86
N ILE A 300 20.30 4.83 17.47
CA ILE A 300 20.08 4.39 16.10
C ILE A 300 20.17 5.57 15.13
N VAL A 301 19.45 6.67 15.39
CA VAL A 301 19.47 7.85 14.52
C VAL A 301 20.88 8.43 14.40
N HIS A 302 21.63 8.51 15.51
CA HIS A 302 23.00 8.99 15.50
C HIS A 302 23.91 8.12 14.64
N ASP A 303 23.88 6.81 14.84
CA ASP A 303 24.74 5.85 14.16
C ASP A 303 24.43 5.78 12.66
N GLU A 304 23.15 5.71 12.29
CA GLU A 304 22.69 5.66 10.89
C GLU A 304 23.06 6.94 10.12
N ILE A 305 22.82 8.12 10.72
CA ILE A 305 23.22 9.38 10.12
C ILE A 305 24.74 9.44 10.00
N ARG A 306 25.49 9.10 11.06
CA ARG A 306 26.95 9.12 11.01
C ARG A 306 27.51 8.22 9.90
N HIS A 307 26.90 7.06 9.69
CA HIS A 307 27.30 6.10 8.67
C HIS A 307 27.01 6.62 7.25
N TYR A 308 25.78 7.09 6.97
CA TYR A 308 25.36 7.43 5.60
C TYR A 308 25.57 8.89 5.20
N TYR A 309 25.78 9.80 6.15
CA TYR A 309 25.94 11.23 5.86
C TYR A 309 27.13 11.54 4.92
N PRO A 310 28.32 10.90 5.06
CA PRO A 310 29.43 11.12 4.13
C PRO A 310 29.08 10.79 2.68
N ASP A 311 28.35 9.70 2.44
CA ASP A 311 27.91 9.32 1.09
C ASP A 311 26.84 10.26 0.56
N MET A 312 25.89 10.66 1.41
CA MET A 312 24.91 11.69 1.05
C MET A 312 25.58 13.00 0.64
N GLN A 313 26.68 13.42 1.30
CA GLN A 313 27.43 14.61 0.90
C GLN A 313 28.05 14.51 -0.49
N LYS A 314 28.53 13.31 -0.88
CA LYS A 314 29.02 13.07 -2.25
C LYS A 314 27.91 13.29 -3.28
N PHE A 315 26.72 12.73 -3.02
CA PHE A 315 25.55 12.94 -3.89
C PHE A 315 25.10 14.40 -3.90
N LYS A 316 25.07 15.06 -2.75
CA LYS A 316 24.73 16.48 -2.65
C LYS A 316 25.66 17.34 -3.50
N LYS A 317 26.98 17.12 -3.42
CA LYS A 317 27.96 17.85 -4.25
C LYS A 317 27.70 17.63 -5.76
N ALA A 318 27.37 16.40 -6.17
CA ALA A 318 27.13 16.08 -7.58
C ALA A 318 25.79 16.61 -8.12
N LEU A 319 24.78 16.75 -7.25
CA LEU A 319 23.40 17.06 -7.63
C LEU A 319 22.97 18.49 -7.30
N THR A 320 23.79 19.25 -6.56
CA THR A 320 23.51 20.65 -6.23
C THR A 320 23.23 21.48 -7.50
N GLY A 321 22.12 22.22 -7.47
CA GLY A 321 21.69 23.07 -8.59
C GLY A 321 20.94 22.34 -9.71
N LYS A 322 20.84 21.00 -9.66
CA LYS A 322 20.02 20.26 -10.62
C LYS A 322 18.53 20.38 -10.29
N LYS A 323 17.71 20.28 -11.34
CA LYS A 323 16.25 20.38 -11.26
C LYS A 323 15.62 18.98 -11.35
N ALA A 324 14.51 18.77 -10.65
CA ALA A 324 13.73 17.53 -10.72
C ALA A 324 12.25 17.84 -11.01
N ALA A 325 11.62 16.92 -11.74
CA ALA A 325 10.18 16.86 -11.95
C ALA A 325 9.66 15.55 -11.36
N ILE A 326 8.60 15.60 -10.55
CA ILE A 326 8.03 14.43 -9.90
C ILE A 326 6.55 14.28 -10.25
N TYR A 327 6.16 13.08 -10.65
CA TYR A 327 4.77 12.71 -10.87
C TYR A 327 4.58 11.28 -10.38
N VAL A 328 3.88 11.11 -9.26
CA VAL A 328 3.77 9.81 -8.56
C VAL A 328 2.33 9.49 -8.19
N GLY A 329 2.10 8.29 -7.65
CA GLY A 329 0.75 7.85 -7.28
C GLY A 329 0.03 8.80 -6.31
N GLY A 330 0.53 8.95 -5.09
CA GLY A 330 -0.12 9.73 -4.03
C GLY A 330 0.65 10.98 -3.61
N ALA A 331 -0.08 12.00 -3.15
CA ALA A 331 0.47 13.29 -2.74
C ALA A 331 1.49 13.18 -1.59
N PHE A 332 1.28 12.27 -0.64
CA PHE A 332 2.24 12.06 0.46
C PHE A 332 3.65 11.69 -0.05
N LYS A 333 3.73 10.75 -1.00
CA LYS A 333 5.00 10.36 -1.64
C LYS A 333 5.62 11.54 -2.39
N THR A 334 4.80 12.38 -3.04
CA THR A 334 5.26 13.62 -3.70
C THR A 334 5.99 14.51 -2.69
N PHE A 335 5.41 14.76 -1.51
CA PHE A 335 6.04 15.60 -0.49
C PHE A 335 7.31 14.98 0.11
N SER A 336 7.32 13.67 0.41
CA SER A 336 8.52 12.98 0.89
C SER A 336 9.68 13.08 -0.11
N LEU A 337 9.40 12.89 -1.41
CA LEU A 337 10.39 13.05 -2.47
C LEU A 337 10.91 14.48 -2.59
N ILE A 338 10.04 15.50 -2.45
CA ILE A 338 10.47 16.92 -2.46
C ILE A 338 11.50 17.17 -1.36
N LYS A 339 11.24 16.70 -0.14
CA LYS A 339 12.16 16.86 0.99
C LYS A 339 13.50 16.17 0.73
N ALA A 340 13.47 14.89 0.34
CA ALA A 340 14.69 14.13 0.09
C ALA A 340 15.54 14.69 -1.06
N LEU A 341 14.91 15.12 -2.16
CA LEU A 341 15.60 15.76 -3.27
C LEU A 341 16.25 17.08 -2.84
N ARG A 342 15.60 17.84 -1.95
CA ARG A 342 16.18 19.05 -1.36
C ARG A 342 17.39 18.73 -0.49
N THR A 343 17.35 17.65 0.30
CA THR A 343 18.47 17.23 1.15
C THR A 343 19.75 17.01 0.33
N ILE A 344 19.62 16.46 -0.88
CA ILE A 344 20.73 16.25 -1.84
C ILE A 344 20.96 17.45 -2.79
N GLY A 345 20.43 18.63 -2.47
CA GLY A 345 20.74 19.88 -3.19
C GLY A 345 19.99 20.10 -4.51
N MET A 346 18.97 19.29 -4.81
CA MET A 346 18.14 19.45 -6.00
C MET A 346 16.92 20.35 -5.72
N SER A 347 16.48 21.04 -6.77
CA SER A 347 15.26 21.85 -6.76
C SER A 347 14.14 21.15 -7.52
N VAL A 348 13.05 20.82 -6.84
CA VAL A 348 11.84 20.32 -7.51
C VAL A 348 11.11 21.48 -8.18
N VAL A 349 11.02 21.45 -9.50
CA VAL A 349 10.40 22.50 -10.32
C VAL A 349 9.02 22.12 -10.85
N LEU A 350 8.68 20.83 -10.81
CA LEU A 350 7.36 20.31 -11.14
C LEU A 350 7.02 19.19 -10.16
N ALA A 351 5.81 19.23 -9.62
CA ALA A 351 5.29 18.18 -8.77
C ALA A 351 3.83 17.88 -9.10
N GLY A 352 3.46 16.60 -9.14
CA GLY A 352 2.08 16.18 -9.29
C GLY A 352 1.83 14.81 -8.68
N SER A 353 0.56 14.47 -8.56
CA SER A 353 0.13 13.14 -8.12
C SER A 353 -1.08 12.65 -8.90
N GLN A 354 -1.24 11.33 -8.98
CA GLN A 354 -2.37 10.68 -9.65
C GLN A 354 -3.64 10.69 -8.78
N THR A 355 -3.46 10.54 -7.46
CA THR A 355 -4.54 10.32 -6.48
C THR A 355 -4.46 11.30 -5.30
N GLY A 356 -3.95 12.52 -5.49
CA GLY A 356 -4.01 13.55 -4.45
C GLY A 356 -5.43 14.01 -4.17
N ASN A 357 -5.72 14.34 -2.91
CA ASN A 357 -6.92 15.06 -2.46
C ASN A 357 -6.55 16.52 -2.13
N LYS A 358 -7.53 17.29 -1.65
CA LYS A 358 -7.34 18.71 -1.29
C LYS A 358 -6.56 18.89 0.02
N ASP A 359 -6.76 17.98 0.98
CA ASP A 359 -6.01 17.88 2.24
C ASP A 359 -4.63 17.25 2.02
#